data_AF-A0A2I9D3I1-F1
#
_entry.id   AF-A0A2I9D3I1-F1
#
_cell.length_a   1.000
_cell.length_b   1.000
_cell.length_c   1.000
_cell.angle_alpha   90.00
_cell.angle_beta   90.00
_cell.angle_gamma   90.00
#
_symmetry.space_group_name_H-M   'P 1'
#
loop_
_entity.id
_entity.type
_entity.pdbx_description
1 polymer ?
#
loop_
_entity_poly.entity_id
_entity_poly.type
_entity_poly.pdbx_seq_one_letter_code
_entity_poly.pdbx_strand_id
1 'polypeptide(L)'
;MNLLEQARRALEVGWNVIPVHPFKGPHTVMVETGHYTVNDEGRRVPAWRGFQQERVSPDLLREWFHPRRRVPGMAGVTGTVSRRVVIDLDGAAGWALLKAWGLVPSALSGGGSPHLYFPHPGWKVRTLASGSFKNPPFPGLDVRGDGGMIVLPPSVLANGRYQLLSEALLDPACLPEAVALWTGLTCPPPPELPELDPSKLRAGEDAPTLLREALNRASGARNNAGYWLARELKKAGYALEDARPVMMDYTDGVGQQDARGRHDPYTRRHALASLESAYRAPARPRLAHRSGTVTDPLDEARRVLPQLTLEERVQLARLIAATYARESEERAAGALRSLGLNPAAAREAAMQLQQGVSLPGTRRLILFLRRRR
;
A
#
# COMPACT_ATOMS: atom_id res chain seq x y z
N MET A 1 -25.47 7.23 32.28
CA MET A 1 -24.19 7.80 31.85
C MET A 1 -24.43 8.64 30.61
N ASN A 2 -24.13 9.94 30.65
CA ASN A 2 -24.32 10.84 29.52
C ASN A 2 -23.22 10.62 28.45
N LEU A 3 -23.39 11.19 27.26
CA LEU A 3 -22.43 10.99 26.16
C LEU A 3 -21.03 11.57 26.46
N LEU A 4 -20.95 12.63 27.27
CA LEU A 4 -19.66 13.21 27.71
C LEU A 4 -18.87 12.23 28.59
N GLU A 5 -19.52 11.58 29.55
CA GLU A 5 -18.90 10.56 30.40
C GLU A 5 -18.40 9.38 29.56
N GLN A 6 -19.17 8.96 28.55
CA GLN A 6 -18.77 7.90 27.62
C GLN A 6 -17.59 8.31 26.75
N ALA A 7 -17.57 9.56 26.27
CA ALA A 7 -16.44 10.09 25.50
C ALA A 7 -15.16 10.19 26.34
N ARG A 8 -15.28 10.51 27.64
CA ARG A 8 -14.14 10.50 28.58
C ARG A 8 -13.60 9.09 28.80
N ARG A 9 -14.49 8.13 29.07
CA ARG A 9 -14.11 6.71 29.19
C ARG A 9 -13.42 6.22 27.91
N ALA A 10 -13.93 6.59 26.74
CA ALA A 10 -13.33 6.26 25.46
C ALA A 10 -11.90 6.84 25.34
N LEU A 11 -11.66 8.08 25.76
CA LEU A 11 -10.30 8.66 25.84
C LEU A 11 -9.39 7.90 26.80
N GLU A 12 -9.89 7.52 27.98
CA GLU A 12 -9.14 6.78 29.01
C GLU A 12 -8.69 5.41 28.51
N VAL A 13 -9.57 4.66 27.83
CA VAL A 13 -9.17 3.41 27.19
C VAL A 13 -8.27 3.66 25.97
N GLY A 14 -8.19 4.89 25.47
CA GLY A 14 -7.20 5.32 24.50
C GLY A 14 -7.74 5.64 23.10
N TRP A 15 -9.06 5.69 22.90
CA TRP A 15 -9.65 6.23 21.68
C TRP A 15 -9.41 7.73 21.58
N ASN A 16 -9.13 8.22 20.38
CA ASN A 16 -9.24 9.64 20.07
C ASN A 16 -10.65 9.91 19.51
N VAL A 17 -11.42 10.79 20.15
CA VAL A 17 -12.87 10.83 19.98
C VAL A 17 -13.33 12.15 19.38
N ILE A 18 -14.16 12.09 18.33
CA ILE A 18 -14.76 13.26 17.68
C ILE A 18 -16.30 13.14 17.67
N PRO A 19 -17.04 14.26 17.68
CA PRO A 19 -18.50 14.23 17.64
C PRO A 19 -18.99 13.91 16.23
N VAL A 20 -20.08 13.14 16.10
CA VAL A 20 -20.68 12.81 14.80
C VAL A 20 -22.15 13.21 14.73
N HIS A 21 -22.63 13.49 13.51
CA HIS A 21 -24.04 13.75 13.23
C HIS A 21 -24.79 12.45 12.87
N PRO A 22 -26.13 12.47 12.75
CA PRO A 22 -26.95 11.26 12.57
C PRO A 22 -26.61 10.39 11.35
N PHE A 23 -25.88 10.91 10.36
CA PHE A 23 -25.47 10.19 9.15
C PHE A 23 -23.97 9.86 9.14
N LYS A 24 -23.37 9.65 10.33
CA LYS A 24 -22.01 9.12 10.54
C LYS A 24 -20.84 10.04 10.13
N GLY A 25 -21.09 11.26 9.69
CA GLY A 25 -20.04 12.26 9.44
C GLY A 25 -19.75 13.12 10.69
N PRO A 26 -18.69 13.96 10.66
CA PRO A 26 -18.32 14.81 11.79
C PRO A 26 -19.36 15.90 12.06
N HIS A 27 -19.66 16.17 13.34
CA HIS A 27 -20.74 17.07 13.75
C HIS A 27 -20.41 18.56 13.53
N THR A 28 -21.43 19.39 13.28
CA THR A 28 -21.29 20.84 13.05
C THR A 28 -20.73 21.62 14.24
N VAL A 29 -20.85 21.08 15.45
CA VAL A 29 -20.23 21.66 16.67
C VAL A 29 -18.73 21.88 16.50
N MET A 30 -18.05 21.07 15.67
CA MET A 30 -16.64 21.28 15.35
C MET A 30 -16.42 22.63 14.67
N VAL A 31 -17.32 23.04 13.78
CA VAL A 31 -17.29 24.36 13.12
C VAL A 31 -17.47 25.49 14.14
N GLU A 32 -18.41 25.32 15.07
CA GLU A 32 -18.68 26.29 16.14
C GLU A 32 -17.46 26.50 17.06
N THR A 33 -16.68 25.43 17.27
CA THR A 33 -15.44 25.46 18.06
C THR A 33 -14.18 25.79 17.24
N GLY A 34 -14.33 26.26 15.99
CA GLY A 34 -13.20 26.69 15.16
C GLY A 34 -12.47 25.58 14.37
N HIS A 35 -12.97 24.35 14.40
CA HIS A 35 -12.42 23.22 13.63
C HIS A 35 -13.20 23.01 12.33
N TYR A 36 -12.93 23.86 11.34
CA TYR A 36 -13.56 23.79 10.03
C TYR A 36 -12.57 23.99 8.87
N THR A 37 -13.00 23.57 7.69
CA THR A 37 -12.42 23.97 6.41
C THR A 37 -13.51 24.63 5.57
N VAL A 38 -13.12 25.39 4.55
CA VAL A 38 -14.04 25.95 3.57
C VAL A 38 -14.05 25.02 2.35
N ASN A 39 -15.23 24.60 1.91
CA ASN A 39 -15.38 23.81 0.68
C ASN A 39 -15.40 24.72 -0.56
N ASP A 40 -15.47 24.13 -1.75
CA ASP A 40 -15.46 24.87 -3.03
C ASP A 40 -16.65 25.84 -3.18
N GLU A 41 -17.73 25.63 -2.42
CA GLU A 41 -18.93 26.48 -2.37
C GLU A 41 -18.82 27.63 -1.35
N GLY A 42 -17.66 27.79 -0.68
CA GLY A 42 -17.46 28.81 0.35
C GLY A 42 -18.10 28.48 1.70
N ARG A 43 -18.63 27.26 1.90
CA ARG A 43 -19.30 26.84 3.14
C ARG A 43 -18.30 26.25 4.12
N ARG A 44 -18.46 26.62 5.40
CA ARG A 44 -17.69 26.02 6.50
C ARG A 44 -18.19 24.61 6.78
N VAL A 45 -17.30 23.63 6.66
CA VAL A 45 -17.59 22.22 6.95
C VAL A 45 -16.65 21.70 8.05
N PRO A 46 -17.11 20.77 8.90
CA PRO A 46 -16.30 20.19 9.97
C PRO A 46 -14.96 19.64 9.48
N ALA A 47 -13.86 20.09 10.09
CA ALA A 47 -12.51 19.61 9.78
C ALA A 47 -12.00 18.66 10.87
N TRP A 48 -12.03 17.36 10.59
CA TRP A 48 -11.61 16.34 11.54
C TRP A 48 -10.24 15.72 11.25
N ARG A 49 -9.68 15.94 10.05
CA ARG A 49 -8.45 15.27 9.59
C ARG A 49 -7.23 15.55 10.49
N GLY A 50 -7.16 16.71 11.15
CA GLY A 50 -6.10 17.00 12.12
C GLY A 50 -6.08 16.01 13.29
N PHE A 51 -7.26 15.53 13.72
CA PHE A 51 -7.39 14.54 14.79
C PHE A 51 -6.96 13.12 14.39
N GLN A 52 -6.50 12.92 13.15
CA GLN A 52 -5.80 11.69 12.75
C GLN A 52 -4.38 11.60 13.33
N GLN A 53 -3.81 12.73 13.75
CA GLN A 53 -2.46 12.82 14.30
C GLN A 53 -2.46 13.48 15.68
N GLU A 54 -3.36 14.44 15.91
CA GLU A 54 -3.47 15.17 17.16
C GLU A 54 -4.56 14.58 18.07
N ARG A 55 -4.25 14.42 19.36
CA ARG A 55 -5.25 13.95 20.34
C ARG A 55 -6.16 15.09 20.76
N VAL A 56 -7.46 14.79 20.85
CA VAL A 56 -8.48 15.70 21.32
C VAL A 56 -8.26 16.01 22.80
N SER A 57 -8.27 17.29 23.15
CA SER A 57 -8.11 17.74 24.53
C SER A 57 -9.37 17.45 25.36
N PRO A 58 -9.24 17.25 26.68
CA PRO A 58 -10.39 17.12 27.57
C PRO A 58 -11.37 18.31 27.52
N ASP A 59 -10.87 19.52 27.22
CA ASP A 59 -11.70 20.72 27.10
C ASP A 59 -12.56 20.72 25.84
N LEU A 60 -11.98 20.33 24.69
CA LEU A 60 -12.77 20.14 23.47
C LEU A 60 -13.83 19.05 23.66
N LEU A 61 -13.48 17.97 24.36
CA LEU A 61 -14.42 16.91 24.67
C LEU A 61 -15.60 17.42 25.53
N ARG A 62 -15.33 18.23 26.56
CA ARG A 62 -16.36 18.88 27.39
C ARG A 62 -17.27 19.77 26.57
N GLU A 63 -16.70 20.55 25.65
CA GLU A 63 -17.46 21.49 24.82
C GLU A 63 -18.33 20.77 23.80
N TRP A 64 -17.75 19.84 23.03
CA TRP A 64 -18.46 19.11 21.98
C TRP A 64 -19.60 18.25 22.51
N PHE A 65 -19.38 17.55 23.63
CA PHE A 65 -20.37 16.63 24.20
C PHE A 65 -21.17 17.27 25.34
N HIS A 66 -21.13 18.60 25.47
CA HIS A 66 -21.96 19.30 26.45
C HIS A 66 -23.46 18.97 26.22
N PRO A 67 -24.25 18.64 27.27
CA PRO A 67 -25.63 18.18 27.09
C PRO A 67 -26.54 19.14 26.29
N ARG A 68 -26.28 20.44 26.34
CA ARG A 68 -27.02 21.46 25.57
C ARG A 68 -26.80 21.38 24.05
N ARG A 69 -25.68 20.82 23.58
CA ARG A 69 -25.34 20.71 22.15
C ARG A 69 -26.11 19.58 21.44
N ARG A 70 -26.69 18.63 22.20
CA ARG A 70 -27.48 17.50 21.68
C ARG A 70 -26.77 16.67 20.59
N VAL A 71 -25.45 16.50 20.71
CA VAL A 71 -24.68 15.63 19.81
C VAL A 71 -25.20 14.18 19.94
N PRO A 72 -25.55 13.50 18.84
CA PRO A 72 -26.20 12.18 18.88
C PRO A 72 -25.22 11.01 19.09
N GLY A 73 -23.92 11.22 18.85
CA GLY A 73 -22.94 10.16 18.98
C GLY A 73 -21.50 10.64 18.81
N MET A 74 -20.59 9.68 18.90
CA MET A 74 -19.15 9.90 18.82
C MET A 74 -18.47 8.87 17.91
N ALA A 75 -17.40 9.28 17.24
CA ALA A 75 -16.53 8.40 16.48
C ALA A 75 -15.13 8.36 17.09
N GLY A 76 -14.52 7.18 17.02
CA GLY A 76 -13.14 6.93 17.39
C GLY A 76 -12.27 6.95 16.15
N VAL A 77 -11.29 7.84 16.10
CA VAL A 77 -10.29 7.88 15.03
C VAL A 77 -9.39 6.66 15.17
N THR A 78 -9.17 5.90 14.10
CA THR A 78 -8.36 4.67 14.12
C THR A 78 -6.92 4.93 13.69
N GLY A 79 -6.04 3.97 13.94
CA GLY A 79 -4.62 4.00 13.62
C GLY A 79 -3.75 4.39 14.80
N THR A 80 -2.60 4.97 14.47
CA THR A 80 -1.54 5.35 15.40
C THR A 80 -2.05 6.23 16.56
N VAL A 81 -2.93 7.21 16.30
CA VAL A 81 -3.43 8.16 17.31
C VAL A 81 -4.21 7.49 18.46
N SER A 82 -4.93 6.41 18.15
CA SER A 82 -5.69 5.62 19.14
C SER A 82 -5.04 4.29 19.50
N ARG A 83 -3.87 4.00 18.91
CA ARG A 83 -3.15 2.72 18.98
C ARG A 83 -4.06 1.51 18.68
N ARG A 84 -5.01 1.67 17.75
CA ARG A 84 -6.02 0.65 17.42
C ARG A 84 -6.27 0.55 15.93
N VAL A 85 -6.51 -0.66 15.48
CA VAL A 85 -7.05 -0.96 14.15
C VAL A 85 -8.37 -1.70 14.35
N VAL A 86 -9.34 -1.44 13.47
CA VAL A 86 -10.63 -2.12 13.53
C VAL A 86 -10.86 -2.90 12.24
N ILE A 87 -11.26 -4.16 12.39
CA ILE A 87 -11.85 -4.93 11.30
C ILE A 87 -13.37 -4.77 11.42
N ASP A 88 -13.98 -4.23 10.37
CA ASP A 88 -15.41 -3.98 10.23
C ASP A 88 -15.98 -5.03 9.27
N LEU A 89 -16.87 -5.88 9.78
CA LEU A 89 -17.39 -7.04 9.06
C LEU A 89 -18.83 -6.77 8.62
N ASP A 90 -19.02 -6.47 7.35
CA ASP A 90 -20.29 -6.02 6.79
C ASP A 90 -21.16 -7.14 6.23
N GLY A 91 -22.45 -7.06 6.56
CA GLY A 91 -23.49 -7.92 6.00
C GLY A 91 -23.30 -9.42 6.26
N ALA A 92 -23.97 -10.25 5.45
CA ALA A 92 -23.93 -11.70 5.61
C ALA A 92 -22.53 -12.28 5.40
N ALA A 93 -21.73 -11.70 4.51
CA ALA A 93 -20.37 -12.15 4.23
C ALA A 93 -19.44 -11.91 5.44
N GLY A 94 -19.51 -10.73 6.06
CA GLY A 94 -18.76 -10.42 7.28
C GLY A 94 -19.11 -11.35 8.44
N TRP A 95 -20.40 -11.63 8.65
CA TRP A 95 -20.84 -12.60 9.65
C TRP A 95 -20.35 -14.03 9.37
N ALA A 96 -20.31 -14.45 8.11
CA ALA A 96 -19.77 -15.74 7.73
C ALA A 96 -18.27 -15.86 8.06
N LEU A 97 -17.48 -14.79 7.80
CA LEU A 97 -16.07 -14.73 8.18
C LEU A 97 -15.89 -14.82 9.70
N LEU A 98 -16.63 -14.02 10.47
CA LEU A 98 -16.56 -14.03 11.92
C LEU A 98 -16.82 -15.44 12.49
N LYS A 99 -17.87 -16.10 11.99
CA LYS A 99 -18.22 -17.47 12.38
C LYS A 99 -17.12 -18.46 12.00
N ALA A 100 -16.55 -18.34 10.81
CA ALA A 100 -15.47 -19.22 10.36
C ALA A 100 -14.20 -19.09 11.22
N TRP A 101 -13.94 -17.91 11.77
CA TRP A 101 -12.79 -17.67 12.66
C TRP A 101 -13.08 -18.01 14.12
N GLY A 102 -14.34 -18.32 14.48
CA GLY A 102 -14.73 -18.62 15.86
C GLY A 102 -14.55 -17.43 16.82
N LEU A 103 -14.59 -16.20 16.30
CA LEU A 103 -14.39 -14.99 17.10
C LEU A 103 -15.74 -14.37 17.50
N VAL A 104 -15.71 -13.60 18.59
CA VAL A 104 -16.84 -12.79 19.05
C VAL A 104 -16.60 -11.31 18.75
N PRO A 105 -17.64 -10.52 18.42
CA PRO A 105 -17.46 -9.10 18.13
C PRO A 105 -17.02 -8.33 19.38
N SER A 106 -16.15 -7.34 19.21
CA SER A 106 -15.87 -6.33 20.25
C SER A 106 -17.04 -5.34 20.35
N ALA A 107 -17.67 -5.01 19.22
CA ALA A 107 -18.82 -4.13 19.16
C ALA A 107 -19.73 -4.49 17.98
N LEU A 108 -20.96 -3.97 18.01
CA LEU A 108 -21.89 -4.00 16.88
C LEU A 108 -22.17 -2.57 16.40
N SER A 109 -22.16 -2.39 15.09
CA SER A 109 -22.59 -1.15 14.44
C SER A 109 -24.10 -0.94 14.62
N GLY A 110 -24.60 0.27 14.36
CA GLY A 110 -26.04 0.54 14.40
C GLY A 110 -26.88 -0.39 13.51
N GLY A 111 -26.31 -0.87 12.40
CA GLY A 111 -26.95 -1.84 11.50
C GLY A 111 -26.67 -3.30 11.84
N GLY A 112 -25.94 -3.59 12.91
CA GLY A 112 -25.60 -4.93 13.36
C GLY A 112 -24.33 -5.54 12.76
N SER A 113 -23.55 -4.80 11.95
CA SER A 113 -22.23 -5.25 11.47
C SER A 113 -21.27 -5.43 12.66
N PRO A 114 -20.61 -6.59 12.82
CA PRO A 114 -19.64 -6.78 13.89
C PRO A 114 -18.32 -6.06 13.64
N HIS A 115 -17.78 -5.45 14.70
CA HIS A 115 -16.44 -4.86 14.71
C HIS A 115 -15.52 -5.67 15.62
N LEU A 116 -14.28 -5.87 15.19
CA LEU A 116 -13.20 -6.48 15.97
C LEU A 116 -12.09 -5.45 16.20
N TYR A 117 -11.67 -5.29 17.46
CA TYR A 117 -10.64 -4.31 17.83
C TYR A 117 -9.28 -4.98 18.01
N PHE A 118 -8.26 -4.46 17.34
CA PHE A 118 -6.89 -4.95 17.40
C PHE A 118 -5.93 -3.83 17.85
N PRO A 119 -4.81 -4.17 18.52
CA PRO A 119 -3.76 -3.19 18.76
C PRO A 119 -3.16 -2.72 17.43
N HIS A 120 -2.79 -1.44 17.37
CA HIS A 120 -2.02 -0.94 16.22
C HIS A 120 -0.61 -1.54 16.24
N PRO A 121 -0.11 -2.11 15.13
CA PRO A 121 1.10 -2.92 15.14
C PRO A 121 2.42 -2.12 15.20
N GLY A 122 2.34 -0.78 15.19
CA GLY A 122 3.51 0.11 15.25
C GLY A 122 4.03 0.55 13.88
N TRP A 123 3.49 0.00 12.79
CA TRP A 123 3.66 0.49 11.42
C TRP A 123 2.33 0.88 10.80
N LYS A 124 2.39 1.59 9.68
CA LYS A 124 1.19 2.09 8.98
C LYS A 124 0.30 0.95 8.49
N VAL A 125 -0.95 0.94 8.93
CA VAL A 125 -2.03 0.07 8.46
C VAL A 125 -2.99 0.89 7.60
N ARG A 126 -3.28 0.42 6.38
CA ARG A 126 -4.16 1.15 5.47
C ARG A 126 -5.63 0.94 5.84
N THR A 127 -6.42 2.00 5.71
CA THR A 127 -7.89 1.85 5.64
C THR A 127 -8.25 1.26 4.28
N LEU A 128 -9.02 0.17 4.28
CA LEU A 128 -9.43 -0.60 3.10
C LEU A 128 -10.93 -0.87 3.17
N ALA A 129 -11.64 -0.73 2.05
CA ALA A 129 -13.02 -1.16 1.93
C ALA A 129 -13.11 -2.27 0.89
N SER A 130 -13.60 -3.45 1.28
CA SER A 130 -13.74 -4.61 0.40
C SER A 130 -14.58 -4.31 -0.84
N GLY A 131 -15.63 -3.49 -0.69
CA GLY A 131 -16.48 -3.05 -1.81
C GLY A 131 -15.77 -2.19 -2.87
N SER A 132 -14.55 -1.69 -2.59
CA SER A 132 -13.75 -0.97 -3.58
C SER A 132 -13.01 -1.89 -4.55
N PHE A 133 -13.03 -3.21 -4.32
CA PHE A 133 -12.38 -4.21 -5.16
C PHE A 133 -13.42 -4.96 -5.99
N LYS A 134 -13.10 -5.23 -7.27
CA LYS A 134 -13.98 -6.06 -8.12
C LYS A 134 -14.13 -7.49 -7.58
N ASN A 135 -13.06 -8.05 -7.01
CA ASN A 135 -13.01 -9.38 -6.40
C ASN A 135 -12.17 -9.30 -5.11
N PRO A 136 -12.73 -8.86 -3.97
CA PRO A 136 -12.00 -8.81 -2.72
C PRO A 136 -11.68 -10.24 -2.25
N PRO A 137 -10.47 -10.51 -1.73
CA PRO A 137 -10.12 -11.84 -1.21
C PRO A 137 -10.95 -12.23 0.02
N PHE A 138 -11.43 -11.23 0.78
CA PHE A 138 -12.32 -11.39 1.93
C PHE A 138 -13.53 -10.46 1.75
N PRO A 139 -14.60 -10.92 1.08
CA PRO A 139 -15.82 -10.12 0.88
C PRO A 139 -16.47 -9.73 2.22
N GLY A 140 -16.90 -8.48 2.35
CA GLY A 140 -17.50 -7.97 3.58
C GLY A 140 -16.50 -7.67 4.70
N LEU A 141 -15.19 -7.67 4.42
CA LEU A 141 -14.15 -7.29 5.38
C LEU A 141 -13.60 -5.91 5.03
N ASP A 142 -13.89 -4.93 5.86
CA ASP A 142 -13.34 -3.59 5.80
C ASP A 142 -12.30 -3.38 6.91
N VAL A 143 -11.22 -2.67 6.60
CA VAL A 143 -10.16 -2.33 7.55
C VAL A 143 -10.22 -0.85 7.83
N ARG A 144 -10.31 -0.48 9.10
CA ARG A 144 -10.18 0.90 9.59
C ARG A 144 -8.84 1.03 10.29
N GLY A 145 -7.82 1.36 9.51
CA GLY A 145 -6.43 1.56 9.93
C GLY A 145 -6.12 3.04 10.18
N ASP A 146 -4.91 3.47 9.84
CA ASP A 146 -4.50 4.87 9.94
C ASP A 146 -5.38 5.80 9.08
N GLY A 147 -5.75 6.93 9.70
CA GLY A 147 -6.58 7.96 9.09
C GLY A 147 -8.05 7.57 8.90
N GLY A 148 -8.45 6.39 9.39
CA GLY A 148 -9.84 5.95 9.45
C GLY A 148 -10.56 6.43 10.70
N MET A 149 -11.85 6.13 10.78
CA MET A 149 -12.64 6.27 12.01
C MET A 149 -13.78 5.25 12.01
N ILE A 150 -14.26 4.90 13.21
CA ILE A 150 -15.50 4.16 13.41
C ILE A 150 -16.43 4.93 14.33
N VAL A 151 -17.74 4.79 14.16
CA VAL A 151 -18.69 5.25 15.18
C VAL A 151 -18.59 4.32 16.38
N LEU A 152 -18.44 4.90 17.58
CA LEU A 152 -18.29 4.15 18.82
C LEU A 152 -19.64 3.96 19.51
N PRO A 153 -19.84 2.83 20.21
CA PRO A 153 -20.89 2.73 21.22
C PRO A 153 -20.71 3.79 22.32
N PRO A 154 -21.78 4.25 22.99
CA PRO A 154 -23.18 3.83 22.82
C PRO A 154 -23.98 4.75 21.87
N SER A 155 -23.34 5.30 20.83
CA SER A 155 -23.98 6.24 19.89
C SER A 155 -25.33 5.72 19.34
N VAL A 156 -26.30 6.62 19.18
CA VAL A 156 -27.59 6.33 18.56
C VAL A 156 -27.76 7.25 17.36
N LEU A 157 -27.59 6.68 16.17
CA LEU A 157 -27.63 7.41 14.91
C LEU A 157 -28.84 6.98 14.07
N ALA A 158 -29.01 7.56 12.89
CA ALA A 158 -30.14 7.23 12.00
C ALA A 158 -30.20 5.74 11.61
N ASN A 159 -29.05 5.07 11.60
CA ASN A 159 -28.96 3.65 11.26
C ASN A 159 -29.11 2.71 12.46
N GLY A 160 -29.37 3.21 13.68
CA GLY A 160 -29.56 2.41 14.88
C GLY A 160 -28.52 2.64 15.98
N ARG A 161 -28.61 1.81 17.02
CA ARG A 161 -27.80 1.90 18.24
C ARG A 161 -26.52 1.06 18.12
N TYR A 162 -25.38 1.71 18.37
CA TYR A 162 -24.09 1.04 18.46
C TYR A 162 -23.94 0.40 19.84
N GLN A 163 -23.46 -0.83 19.89
CA GLN A 163 -23.38 -1.63 21.11
C GLN A 163 -21.96 -2.11 21.35
N LEU A 164 -21.48 -1.95 22.58
CA LEU A 164 -20.18 -2.46 23.01
C LEU A 164 -20.39 -3.83 23.66
N LEU A 165 -19.65 -4.83 23.19
CA LEU A 165 -19.69 -6.17 23.75
C LEU A 165 -18.42 -6.45 24.57
N SER A 166 -17.27 -5.95 24.12
CA SER A 166 -15.99 -6.07 24.83
C SER A 166 -15.05 -4.91 24.49
N GLU A 167 -14.36 -4.39 25.51
CA GLU A 167 -13.29 -3.39 25.35
C GLU A 167 -11.91 -4.02 25.08
N ALA A 168 -11.80 -5.35 25.21
CA ALA A 168 -10.56 -6.07 25.03
C ALA A 168 -10.08 -6.00 23.57
N LEU A 169 -8.78 -5.76 23.41
CA LEU A 169 -8.12 -5.87 22.12
C LEU A 169 -7.79 -7.33 21.84
N LEU A 170 -8.12 -7.79 20.65
CA LEU A 170 -7.81 -9.13 20.18
C LEU A 170 -6.36 -9.19 19.74
N ASP A 171 -5.73 -10.34 19.97
CA ASP A 171 -4.42 -10.65 19.39
C ASP A 171 -4.59 -10.86 17.87
N PRO A 172 -3.81 -10.18 17.00
CA PRO A 172 -3.79 -10.47 15.57
C PRO A 172 -3.59 -11.96 15.23
N ALA A 173 -2.94 -12.75 16.09
CA ALA A 173 -2.76 -14.19 15.94
C ALA A 173 -4.08 -14.99 15.99
N CYS A 174 -5.18 -14.39 16.49
CA CYS A 174 -6.51 -15.00 16.45
C CYS A 174 -7.15 -14.98 15.05
N LEU A 175 -6.60 -14.19 14.12
CA LEU A 175 -7.04 -14.19 12.72
C LEU A 175 -6.31 -15.26 11.92
N PRO A 176 -6.92 -15.82 10.86
CA PRO A 176 -6.18 -16.62 9.90
C PRO A 176 -4.99 -15.82 9.33
N GLU A 177 -3.85 -16.46 9.15
CA GLU A 177 -2.61 -15.82 8.71
C GLU A 177 -2.80 -14.98 7.43
N ALA A 178 -3.49 -15.52 6.43
CA ALA A 178 -3.77 -14.81 5.18
C ALA A 178 -4.58 -13.52 5.40
N VAL A 179 -5.48 -13.50 6.38
CA VAL A 179 -6.29 -12.33 6.75
C VAL A 179 -5.41 -11.32 7.49
N ALA A 180 -4.63 -11.77 8.47
CA ALA A 180 -3.73 -10.90 9.24
C ALA A 180 -2.69 -10.19 8.34
N LEU A 181 -2.13 -10.93 7.36
CA LEU A 181 -1.22 -10.38 6.35
C LEU A 181 -1.92 -9.39 5.40
N TRP A 182 -3.11 -9.74 4.91
CA TRP A 182 -3.83 -8.88 3.97
C TRP A 182 -4.32 -7.58 4.62
N THR A 183 -4.77 -7.65 5.88
CA THR A 183 -5.17 -6.48 6.67
C THR A 183 -3.97 -5.61 7.07
N GLY A 184 -2.75 -6.17 7.04
CA GLY A 184 -1.52 -5.49 7.44
C GLY A 184 -1.30 -5.45 8.95
N LEU A 185 -2.07 -6.24 9.72
CA LEU A 185 -1.90 -6.39 11.18
C LEU A 185 -0.65 -7.20 11.53
N THR A 186 -0.23 -8.09 10.63
CA THR A 186 1.04 -8.81 10.73
C THR A 186 1.92 -8.49 9.53
N CYS A 187 3.20 -8.22 9.77
CA CYS A 187 4.19 -8.18 8.71
C CYS A 187 4.78 -9.59 8.58
N PRO A 188 4.93 -10.16 7.37
CA PRO A 188 5.76 -11.34 7.24
C PRO A 188 7.18 -10.99 7.70
N PRO A 189 7.89 -11.90 8.39
CA PRO A 189 9.28 -11.64 8.74
C PRO A 189 10.04 -11.22 7.48
N PRO A 190 10.87 -10.16 7.56
CA PRO A 190 11.69 -9.80 6.41
C PRO A 190 12.45 -11.06 5.98
N PRO A 191 12.47 -11.39 4.68
CA PRO A 191 13.21 -12.57 4.24
C PRO A 191 14.65 -12.43 4.73
N GLU A 192 15.16 -13.45 5.42
CA GLU A 192 16.57 -13.54 5.75
C GLU A 192 17.35 -13.51 4.43
N LEU A 193 17.97 -12.36 4.16
CA LEU A 193 18.85 -12.23 3.01
C LEU A 193 20.17 -12.90 3.40
N PRO A 194 20.76 -13.74 2.54
CA PRO A 194 22.09 -14.29 2.80
C PRO A 194 23.06 -13.12 3.02
N GLU A 195 23.90 -13.23 4.06
CA GLU A 195 24.95 -12.25 4.33
C GLU A 195 25.81 -12.10 3.07
N LEU A 196 25.78 -10.89 2.48
CA LEU A 196 26.58 -10.58 1.33
C LEU A 196 28.04 -10.44 1.77
N ASP A 197 28.88 -11.33 1.29
CA ASP A 197 30.34 -11.23 1.37
C ASP A 197 30.80 -9.88 0.80
N PRO A 198 31.34 -8.95 1.64
CA PRO A 198 31.79 -7.63 1.22
C PRO A 198 32.86 -7.67 0.13
N SER A 199 33.59 -8.78 0.01
CA SER A 199 34.61 -8.97 -1.02
C SER A 199 34.04 -9.17 -2.42
N LYS A 200 32.74 -9.53 -2.55
CA LYS A 200 32.03 -9.71 -3.83
C LYS A 200 31.29 -8.46 -4.32
N LEU A 201 31.32 -7.36 -3.57
CA LEU A 201 30.67 -6.09 -3.91
C LEU A 201 31.47 -5.23 -4.91
N ARG A 202 32.69 -5.63 -5.29
CA ARG A 202 33.52 -4.90 -6.26
C ARG A 202 33.17 -5.24 -7.71
N ALA A 203 31.98 -4.84 -8.11
CA ALA A 203 31.63 -4.59 -9.51
C ALA A 203 30.56 -3.49 -9.55
N GLY A 204 30.87 -2.33 -8.96
CA GLY A 204 30.11 -1.11 -9.15
C GLY A 204 30.54 -0.44 -10.46
N GLU A 205 29.60 0.11 -11.22
CA GLU A 205 29.88 0.95 -12.37
C GLU A 205 30.71 2.17 -11.92
N ASP A 206 31.75 2.50 -12.68
CA ASP A 206 32.70 3.57 -12.37
C ASP A 206 32.01 4.94 -12.39
N ALA A 207 32.22 5.77 -11.35
CA ALA A 207 31.60 7.09 -11.18
C ALA A 207 31.67 8.03 -12.42
N PRO A 208 32.77 8.07 -13.20
CA PRO A 208 32.86 8.83 -14.45
C PRO A 208 31.83 8.39 -15.50
N THR A 209 31.46 7.12 -15.53
CA THR A 209 30.45 6.58 -16.46
C THR A 209 29.06 7.13 -16.11
N LEU A 210 28.70 7.08 -14.82
CA LEU A 210 27.43 7.60 -14.31
C LEU A 210 27.32 9.12 -14.52
N LEU A 211 28.42 9.85 -14.29
CA LEU A 211 28.49 11.29 -14.51
C LEU A 211 28.22 11.64 -15.99
N ARG A 212 28.89 10.95 -16.92
CA ARG A 212 28.69 11.16 -18.37
C ARG A 212 27.26 10.87 -18.81
N GLU A 213 26.64 9.83 -18.26
CA GLU A 213 25.25 9.48 -18.54
C GLU A 213 24.27 10.53 -17.99
N ALA A 214 24.54 11.08 -16.80
CA ALA A 214 23.76 12.16 -16.22
C ALA A 214 23.84 13.44 -17.05
N LEU A 215 25.03 13.78 -17.57
CA LEU A 215 25.22 14.93 -18.47
C LEU A 215 24.44 14.78 -19.78
N ASN A 216 24.44 13.59 -20.38
CA ASN A 216 23.61 13.31 -21.58
C ASN A 216 22.11 13.48 -21.32
N ARG A 217 21.64 13.16 -20.11
CA ARG A 217 20.23 13.32 -19.70
C ARG A 217 19.85 14.76 -19.34
N ALA A 218 20.83 15.65 -19.18
CA ALA A 218 20.61 17.02 -18.72
C ALA A 218 19.97 17.95 -19.77
N SER A 219 19.80 17.48 -21.01
CA SER A 219 19.31 18.27 -22.16
C SER A 219 17.87 18.79 -22.04
N GLY A 220 17.05 18.25 -21.12
CA GLY A 220 15.67 18.72 -20.91
C GLY A 220 15.24 18.93 -19.46
N ALA A 221 15.91 18.31 -18.47
CA ALA A 221 15.53 18.41 -17.07
C ALA A 221 16.72 18.15 -16.12
N ARG A 222 17.57 19.16 -15.92
CA ARG A 222 18.82 19.10 -15.12
C ARG A 222 18.61 18.62 -13.69
N ASN A 223 17.58 19.11 -13.01
CA ASN A 223 17.27 18.70 -11.64
C ASN A 223 16.96 17.20 -11.54
N ASN A 224 16.25 16.66 -12.54
CA ASN A 224 15.91 15.24 -12.59
C ASN A 224 17.13 14.37 -12.89
N ALA A 225 18.02 14.83 -13.77
CA ALA A 225 19.26 14.15 -14.09
C ALA A 225 20.26 14.17 -12.92
N GLY A 226 20.37 15.29 -12.19
CA GLY A 226 21.19 15.38 -10.97
C GLY A 226 20.64 14.51 -9.83
N TYR A 227 19.32 14.48 -9.64
CA TYR A 227 18.71 13.56 -8.67
C TYR A 227 18.86 12.08 -9.06
N TRP A 228 18.82 11.78 -10.37
CA TRP A 228 19.11 10.46 -10.89
C TRP A 228 20.56 10.05 -10.57
N LEU A 229 21.54 10.91 -10.84
CA LEU A 229 22.96 10.67 -10.54
C LEU A 229 23.19 10.38 -9.05
N ALA A 230 22.63 11.21 -8.17
CA ALA A 230 22.70 11.01 -6.72
C ALA A 230 22.16 9.64 -6.27
N ARG A 231 21.08 9.16 -6.90
CA ARG A 231 20.50 7.85 -6.60
C ARG A 231 21.36 6.70 -7.14
N GLU A 232 21.94 6.83 -8.31
CA GLU A 232 22.81 5.78 -8.87
C GLU A 232 24.14 5.70 -8.12
N LEU A 233 24.76 6.82 -7.72
CA LEU A 233 25.94 6.82 -6.85
C LEU A 233 25.67 6.10 -5.53
N LYS A 234 24.52 6.39 -4.91
CA LYS A 234 24.08 5.69 -3.71
C LYS A 234 23.89 4.19 -3.93
N LYS A 235 23.30 3.80 -5.07
CA LYS A 235 23.09 2.39 -5.44
C LYS A 235 24.40 1.66 -5.74
N ALA A 236 25.39 2.37 -6.28
CA ALA A 236 26.72 1.86 -6.56
C ALA A 236 27.60 1.73 -5.29
N GLY A 237 27.08 2.17 -4.13
CA GLY A 237 27.74 1.99 -2.83
C GLY A 237 28.68 3.13 -2.44
N TYR A 238 28.65 4.25 -3.15
CA TYR A 238 29.43 5.43 -2.77
C TYR A 238 28.91 5.99 -1.44
N ALA A 239 29.83 6.36 -0.55
CA ALA A 239 29.47 7.11 0.64
C ALA A 239 29.04 8.53 0.25
N LEU A 240 28.32 9.22 1.13
CA LEU A 240 27.86 10.59 0.89
C LEU A 240 29.03 11.53 0.55
N GLU A 241 30.16 11.36 1.23
CA GLU A 241 31.36 12.17 1.02
C GLU A 241 32.03 11.89 -0.33
N ASP A 242 32.04 10.64 -0.80
CA ASP A 242 32.62 10.27 -2.09
C ASP A 242 31.71 10.63 -3.28
N ALA A 243 30.39 10.65 -3.06
CA ALA A 243 29.40 11.05 -4.06
C ALA A 243 29.31 12.57 -4.24
N ARG A 244 29.74 13.34 -3.23
CA ARG A 244 29.70 14.82 -3.25
C ARG A 244 30.57 15.41 -4.37
N PRO A 245 31.86 15.05 -4.54
CA PRO A 245 32.68 15.51 -5.66
C PRO A 245 32.06 15.23 -7.03
N VAL A 246 31.50 14.04 -7.26
CA VAL A 246 30.88 13.66 -8.54
C VAL A 246 29.64 14.52 -8.85
N MET A 247 28.87 14.88 -7.82
CA MET A 247 27.75 15.83 -7.96
C MET A 247 28.21 17.27 -8.22
N MET A 248 29.41 17.65 -7.75
CA MET A 248 30.01 18.95 -8.09
C MET A 248 30.48 18.96 -9.55
N ASP A 249 31.15 17.90 -10.00
CA ASP A 249 31.55 17.75 -11.41
C ASP A 249 30.34 17.78 -12.36
N TYR A 250 29.22 17.19 -11.94
CA TYR A 250 27.96 17.28 -12.68
C TYR A 250 27.43 18.71 -12.77
N THR A 251 27.56 19.48 -11.69
CA THR A 251 27.15 20.90 -11.65
C THR A 251 28.00 21.74 -12.59
N ASP A 252 29.31 21.49 -12.61
CA ASP A 252 30.26 22.21 -13.48
C ASP A 252 30.09 21.80 -14.96
N GLY A 253 29.61 20.58 -15.23
CA GLY A 253 29.34 20.07 -16.59
C GLY A 253 27.98 20.46 -17.19
N VAL A 254 27.01 20.92 -16.39
CA VAL A 254 25.71 21.38 -16.92
C VAL A 254 25.74 22.90 -17.18
N GLY A 255 25.48 23.30 -18.42
CA GLY A 255 25.48 24.72 -18.81
C GLY A 255 24.51 25.59 -18.00
N GLN A 256 24.86 26.86 -17.78
CA GLN A 256 24.13 27.79 -16.89
C GLN A 256 22.83 28.39 -17.48
N GLN A 257 22.47 28.08 -18.73
CA GLN A 257 21.32 28.67 -19.44
C GLN A 257 20.24 27.63 -19.67
N ASP A 258 18.96 27.85 -19.34
CA ASP A 258 17.87 26.87 -19.56
C ASP A 258 17.62 26.59 -21.07
N ALA A 259 16.82 25.57 -21.41
CA ALA A 259 16.48 25.24 -22.81
C ALA A 259 15.71 26.35 -23.56
N ARG A 260 15.41 27.47 -22.89
CA ARG A 260 14.69 28.65 -23.39
C ARG A 260 15.53 29.93 -23.27
N GLY A 261 16.85 29.83 -23.02
CA GLY A 261 17.78 30.96 -22.93
C GLY A 261 17.64 31.83 -21.68
N ARG A 262 16.88 31.41 -20.67
CA ARG A 262 16.74 32.13 -19.39
C ARG A 262 17.78 31.61 -18.39
N HIS A 263 18.31 32.53 -17.61
CA HIS A 263 19.31 32.25 -16.58
C HIS A 263 18.65 31.62 -15.34
N ASP A 264 18.45 30.30 -15.36
CA ASP A 264 18.07 29.49 -14.20
C ASP A 264 19.21 28.51 -13.87
N PRO A 265 20.23 28.96 -13.12
CA PRO A 265 21.44 28.19 -12.91
C PRO A 265 21.16 26.98 -12.01
N TYR A 266 21.57 25.80 -12.46
CA TYR A 266 21.71 24.65 -11.59
C TYR A 266 22.89 24.90 -10.64
N THR A 267 22.60 25.31 -9.40
CA THR A 267 23.63 25.69 -8.43
C THR A 267 24.14 24.48 -7.63
N ARG A 268 25.33 24.62 -7.03
CA ARG A 268 25.88 23.64 -6.07
C ARG A 268 24.90 23.30 -4.95
N ARG A 269 24.07 24.25 -4.53
CA ARG A 269 23.01 24.05 -3.52
C ARG A 269 21.94 23.06 -4.01
N HIS A 270 21.56 23.12 -5.29
CA HIS A 270 20.61 22.17 -5.87
C HIS A 270 21.20 20.76 -5.97
N ALA A 271 22.49 20.63 -6.32
CA ALA A 271 23.19 19.35 -6.35
C ALA A 271 23.29 18.69 -4.97
N LEU A 272 23.67 19.45 -3.95
CA LEU A 272 23.72 18.95 -2.57
C LEU A 272 22.34 18.57 -2.04
N ALA A 273 21.31 19.38 -2.31
CA ALA A 273 19.94 19.05 -1.90
C ALA A 273 19.42 17.76 -2.55
N SER A 274 19.72 17.53 -3.84
CA SER A 274 19.41 16.27 -4.52
C SER A 274 20.16 15.09 -3.90
N LEU A 275 21.43 15.28 -3.55
CA LEU A 275 22.26 14.26 -2.91
C LEU A 275 21.73 13.90 -1.52
N GLU A 276 21.52 14.88 -0.64
CA GLU A 276 20.97 14.68 0.70
C GLU A 276 19.59 14.02 0.66
N SER A 277 18.72 14.47 -0.25
CA SER A 277 17.39 13.88 -0.46
C SER A 277 17.47 12.41 -0.85
N ALA A 278 18.37 12.06 -1.79
CA ALA A 278 18.60 10.68 -2.19
C ALA A 278 19.16 9.82 -1.05
N TYR A 279 19.97 10.41 -0.16
CA TYR A 279 20.65 9.71 0.93
C TYR A 279 19.82 9.59 2.22
N ARG A 280 18.76 10.39 2.42
CA ARG A 280 17.93 10.44 3.65
C ARG A 280 17.23 9.14 4.05
N ALA A 281 16.94 8.22 3.12
CA ALA A 281 16.38 6.90 3.44
C ALA A 281 17.49 5.83 3.53
N PRO A 282 17.42 4.76 4.36
CA PRO A 282 18.42 3.70 4.32
C PRO A 282 18.54 3.12 2.91
N ALA A 283 19.77 2.84 2.47
CA ALA A 283 20.02 2.25 1.15
C ALA A 283 19.22 0.94 1.06
N ARG A 284 18.20 0.91 0.21
CA ARG A 284 17.56 -0.37 -0.12
C ARG A 284 18.62 -1.19 -0.85
N PRO A 285 19.07 -2.33 -0.32
CA PRO A 285 19.93 -3.22 -1.10
C PRO A 285 19.19 -3.52 -2.40
N ARG A 286 19.92 -3.53 -3.51
CA ARG A 286 19.37 -4.01 -4.78
C ARG A 286 18.80 -5.40 -4.50
N LEU A 287 17.47 -5.57 -4.63
CA LEU A 287 16.98 -6.80 -5.25
C LEU A 287 17.76 -6.87 -6.56
N ALA A 288 18.66 -7.84 -6.66
CA ALA A 288 19.43 -8.05 -7.86
C ALA A 288 18.44 -8.14 -9.03
N HIS A 289 18.25 -7.04 -9.75
CA HIS A 289 17.99 -7.13 -11.16
C HIS A 289 19.29 -7.68 -11.71
N ARG A 290 19.39 -9.02 -11.71
CA ARG A 290 20.24 -9.70 -12.67
C ARG A 290 19.82 -9.09 -14.01
N SER A 291 20.67 -8.26 -14.58
CA SER A 291 20.86 -8.18 -16.02
C SER A 291 21.33 -9.57 -16.49
N GLY A 292 20.51 -10.59 -16.24
CA GLY A 292 20.52 -11.77 -17.08
C GLY A 292 19.94 -11.27 -18.38
N THR A 293 20.69 -11.47 -19.45
CA THR A 293 20.20 -11.53 -20.82
C THR A 293 18.70 -11.78 -20.88
N VAL A 294 17.96 -11.03 -21.69
CA VAL A 294 16.55 -11.33 -22.00
C VAL A 294 16.52 -12.74 -22.58
N THR A 295 16.43 -13.75 -21.71
CA THR A 295 16.22 -15.13 -22.10
C THR A 295 14.76 -15.19 -22.51
N ASP A 296 14.52 -15.58 -23.74
CA ASP A 296 13.17 -15.81 -24.26
C ASP A 296 12.41 -16.68 -23.24
N PRO A 297 11.20 -16.30 -22.81
CA PRO A 297 10.36 -17.12 -21.94
C PRO A 297 10.24 -18.58 -22.39
N LEU A 298 10.34 -18.86 -23.70
CA LEU A 298 10.34 -20.22 -24.24
C LEU A 298 11.64 -20.99 -23.96
N ASP A 299 12.79 -20.33 -24.02
CA ASP A 299 14.08 -20.95 -23.67
C ASP A 299 14.13 -21.32 -22.20
N GLU A 300 13.57 -20.46 -21.36
CA GLU A 300 13.48 -20.71 -19.92
C GLU A 300 12.47 -21.81 -19.61
N ALA A 301 11.31 -21.83 -20.29
CA ALA A 301 10.35 -22.92 -20.21
C ALA A 301 10.97 -24.26 -20.61
N ARG A 302 11.81 -24.30 -21.65
CA ARG A 302 12.50 -25.52 -22.10
C ARG A 302 13.45 -26.08 -21.05
N ARG A 303 14.13 -25.21 -20.28
CA ARG A 303 15.07 -25.63 -19.22
C ARG A 303 14.36 -26.25 -18.02
N VAL A 304 13.22 -25.68 -17.61
CA VAL A 304 12.49 -26.16 -16.42
C VAL A 304 11.62 -27.38 -16.72
N LEU A 305 11.20 -27.56 -17.97
CA LEU A 305 10.26 -28.61 -18.40
C LEU A 305 10.57 -30.02 -17.88
N PRO A 306 11.84 -30.50 -17.90
CA PRO A 306 12.16 -31.86 -17.42
C PRO A 306 11.85 -32.07 -15.94
N GLN A 307 11.87 -31.00 -15.14
CA GLN A 307 11.72 -31.04 -13.68
C GLN A 307 10.27 -30.89 -13.23
N LEU A 308 9.35 -30.59 -14.15
CA LEU A 308 7.94 -30.32 -13.83
C LEU A 308 7.12 -31.60 -13.74
N THR A 309 6.21 -31.64 -12.77
CA THR A 309 5.17 -32.67 -12.66
C THR A 309 4.16 -32.57 -13.82
N LEU A 310 3.32 -33.59 -13.98
CA LEU A 310 2.28 -33.59 -15.01
C LEU A 310 1.32 -32.40 -14.88
N GLU A 311 0.91 -32.06 -13.65
CA GLU A 311 0.04 -30.91 -13.36
C GLU A 311 0.73 -29.58 -13.70
N GLU A 312 2.01 -29.45 -13.35
CA GLU A 312 2.79 -28.24 -13.65
C GLU A 312 3.04 -28.06 -15.14
N ARG A 313 3.17 -29.15 -15.90
CA ARG A 313 3.26 -29.10 -17.37
C ARG A 313 1.97 -28.62 -18.01
N VAL A 314 0.81 -29.06 -17.49
CA VAL A 314 -0.51 -28.57 -17.93
C VAL A 314 -0.66 -27.08 -17.59
N GLN A 315 -0.23 -26.67 -16.41
CA GLN A 315 -0.26 -25.26 -16.00
C GLN A 315 0.66 -24.39 -16.87
N LEU A 316 1.88 -24.85 -17.15
CA LEU A 316 2.81 -24.17 -18.04
C LEU A 316 2.25 -24.05 -19.46
N ALA A 317 1.65 -25.12 -20.00
CA ALA A 317 1.00 -25.10 -21.31
C ALA A 317 -0.11 -24.05 -21.38
N ARG A 318 -0.96 -23.94 -20.35
CA ARG A 318 -2.00 -22.91 -20.27
C ARG A 318 -1.42 -21.50 -20.20
N LEU A 319 -0.34 -21.28 -19.46
CA LEU A 319 0.31 -19.97 -19.34
C LEU A 319 0.97 -19.53 -20.65
N ILE A 320 1.61 -20.46 -21.36
CA ILE A 320 2.19 -20.21 -22.69
C ILE A 320 1.08 -19.92 -23.70
N ALA A 321 0.05 -20.76 -23.74
CA ALA A 321 -1.12 -20.54 -24.59
C ALA A 321 -1.74 -19.16 -24.37
N ALA A 322 -2.01 -18.80 -23.11
CA ALA A 322 -2.57 -17.51 -22.73
C ALA A 322 -1.68 -16.30 -23.09
N THR A 323 -0.36 -16.47 -23.04
CA THR A 323 0.61 -15.42 -23.34
C THR A 323 0.62 -15.10 -24.84
N TYR A 324 0.64 -16.13 -25.70
CA TYR A 324 0.81 -15.96 -27.15
C TYR A 324 -0.51 -15.96 -27.94
N ALA A 325 -1.63 -16.41 -27.35
CA ALA A 325 -2.94 -16.43 -28.03
C ALA A 325 -3.48 -15.03 -28.39
N ARG A 326 -2.94 -13.96 -27.77
CA ARG A 326 -3.25 -12.57 -28.15
C ARG A 326 -2.62 -12.16 -29.49
N GLU A 327 -1.59 -12.87 -29.94
CA GLU A 327 -0.93 -12.62 -31.21
C GLU A 327 -1.57 -13.47 -32.31
N SER A 328 -1.64 -14.79 -32.12
CA SER A 328 -2.45 -15.72 -32.93
C SER A 328 -2.54 -17.10 -32.27
N GLU A 329 -3.58 -17.87 -32.60
CA GLU A 329 -3.69 -19.28 -32.20
C GLU A 329 -2.51 -20.11 -32.74
N GLU A 330 -2.08 -19.86 -33.97
CA GLU A 330 -0.96 -20.55 -34.59
C GLU A 330 0.37 -20.31 -33.87
N ARG A 331 0.62 -19.08 -33.40
CA ARG A 331 1.83 -18.75 -32.65
C ARG A 331 1.85 -19.44 -31.29
N ALA A 332 0.71 -19.45 -30.60
CA ALA A 332 0.55 -20.17 -29.34
C ALA A 332 0.74 -21.69 -29.52
N ALA A 333 0.14 -22.27 -30.56
CA ALA A 333 0.30 -23.69 -30.88
C ALA A 333 1.75 -24.04 -31.29
N GLY A 334 2.42 -23.15 -32.03
CA GLY A 334 3.83 -23.29 -32.39
C GLY A 334 4.76 -23.27 -31.17
N ALA A 335 4.53 -22.35 -30.23
CA ALA A 335 5.28 -22.28 -28.98
C ALA A 335 5.13 -23.56 -28.14
N LEU A 336 3.91 -24.10 -28.02
CA LEU A 336 3.65 -25.35 -27.29
C LEU A 336 4.31 -26.56 -27.97
N ARG A 337 4.21 -26.67 -29.30
CA ARG A 337 4.88 -27.74 -30.07
C ARG A 337 6.40 -27.70 -29.89
N SER A 338 6.99 -26.51 -29.88
CA SER A 338 8.44 -26.33 -29.68
C SER A 338 8.94 -26.82 -28.32
N LEU A 339 8.02 -27.03 -27.36
CA LEU A 339 8.29 -27.49 -26.00
C LEU A 339 7.75 -28.91 -25.72
N GLY A 340 7.19 -29.58 -26.73
CA GLY A 340 6.57 -30.90 -26.56
C GLY A 340 5.31 -30.88 -25.68
N LEU A 341 4.65 -29.73 -25.55
CA LEU A 341 3.41 -29.57 -24.77
C LEU A 341 2.17 -29.69 -25.67
N ASN A 342 1.04 -30.09 -25.09
CA ASN A 342 -0.19 -30.32 -25.84
C ASN A 342 -0.70 -29.02 -26.50
N PRO A 343 -0.76 -28.94 -27.85
CA PRO A 343 -1.18 -27.74 -28.56
C PRO A 343 -2.67 -27.43 -28.40
N ALA A 344 -3.49 -28.36 -27.90
CA ALA A 344 -4.93 -28.13 -27.66
C ALA A 344 -5.19 -26.95 -26.71
N ALA A 345 -4.25 -26.63 -25.81
CA ALA A 345 -4.34 -25.48 -24.92
C ALA A 345 -4.36 -24.14 -25.68
N ALA A 346 -3.78 -24.07 -26.88
CA ALA A 346 -3.82 -22.86 -27.71
C ALA A 346 -5.23 -22.59 -28.25
N ARG A 347 -5.93 -23.64 -28.71
CA ARG A 347 -7.31 -23.55 -29.17
C ARG A 347 -8.26 -23.17 -28.04
N GLU A 348 -8.06 -23.75 -26.85
CA GLU A 348 -8.84 -23.41 -25.64
C GLU A 348 -8.65 -21.93 -25.26
N ALA A 349 -7.41 -21.44 -25.26
CA ALA A 349 -7.10 -20.04 -24.99
C ALA A 349 -7.71 -19.09 -26.04
N ALA A 350 -7.67 -19.45 -27.33
CA ALA A 350 -8.28 -18.65 -28.40
C ALA A 350 -9.81 -18.56 -28.24
N MET A 351 -10.49 -19.67 -27.93
CA MET A 351 -11.94 -19.68 -27.64
C MET A 351 -12.28 -18.81 -26.43
N GLN A 352 -11.49 -18.88 -25.36
CA GLN A 352 -11.69 -18.05 -24.16
C GLN A 352 -11.53 -16.55 -24.47
N LEU A 353 -10.58 -16.15 -25.31
CA LEU A 353 -10.43 -14.76 -25.74
C LEU A 353 -11.63 -14.29 -26.59
N GLN A 354 -12.16 -15.13 -27.49
CA GLN A 354 -13.37 -14.82 -28.27
C GLN A 354 -14.61 -14.66 -27.38
N GLN A 355 -14.67 -15.37 -26.26
CA GLN A 355 -15.72 -15.26 -25.25
C GLN A 355 -15.50 -14.09 -24.26
N GLY A 356 -14.48 -13.25 -24.47
CA GLY A 356 -14.18 -12.11 -23.62
C GLY A 356 -13.55 -12.46 -22.26
N VAL A 357 -13.06 -13.69 -22.08
CA VAL A 357 -12.41 -14.14 -20.84
C VAL A 357 -11.00 -13.56 -20.75
N SER A 358 -10.67 -12.96 -19.60
CA SER A 358 -9.33 -12.41 -19.38
C SER A 358 -8.30 -13.50 -19.09
N LEU A 359 -7.32 -13.65 -19.98
CA LEU A 359 -6.25 -14.63 -19.83
C LEU A 359 -5.00 -14.09 -19.13
N PRO A 360 -4.25 -14.96 -18.40
CA PRO A 360 -2.95 -14.64 -17.82
C PRO A 360 -1.96 -14.07 -18.85
N GLY A 361 -1.40 -12.88 -18.59
CA GLY A 361 -0.36 -12.29 -19.45
C GLY A 361 1.06 -12.78 -19.13
N THR A 362 2.03 -12.35 -19.93
CA THR A 362 3.47 -12.72 -19.86
C THR A 362 4.07 -12.64 -18.46
N ARG A 363 3.60 -11.71 -17.61
CA ARG A 363 4.05 -11.56 -16.23
C ARG A 363 3.78 -12.80 -15.37
N ARG A 364 2.65 -13.49 -15.56
CA ARG A 364 2.35 -14.73 -14.82
C ARG A 364 3.21 -15.90 -15.29
N LEU A 365 3.50 -15.99 -16.59
CA LEU A 365 4.45 -16.96 -17.14
C LEU A 365 5.85 -16.76 -16.54
N ILE A 366 6.36 -15.51 -16.53
CA ILE A 366 7.67 -15.20 -15.93
C ILE A 366 7.71 -15.53 -14.44
N LEU A 367 6.65 -15.24 -13.69
CA LEU A 367 6.58 -15.58 -12.26
C LEU A 367 6.55 -17.10 -12.02
N PHE A 368 5.86 -17.86 -12.87
CA PHE A 368 5.84 -19.32 -12.81
C PHE A 368 7.23 -19.90 -13.06
N LEU A 369 7.91 -19.45 -14.12
CA LEU A 369 9.27 -19.88 -14.47
C LEU A 369 10.30 -19.54 -13.39
N ARG A 370 10.23 -18.32 -12.82
CA ARG A 370 11.15 -17.88 -11.75
C ARG A 370 11.02 -18.66 -10.44
N ARG A 371 9.86 -19.25 -10.15
CA ARG A 371 9.67 -20.12 -8.96
C ARG A 371 10.23 -21.53 -9.16
N ARG A 372 10.74 -21.83 -10.35
CA ARG A 372 11.22 -23.14 -10.80
C ARG A 372 12.61 -23.06 -11.44
N ARG A 373 13.25 -21.89 -11.38
CA ARG A 373 14.70 -21.73 -11.42
C ARG A 373 15.25 -22.04 -10.04
#